data_AF-A0A350WS89-F1
#
_entry.id   AF-A0A350WS89-F1
#
_cell.length_a   1.000
_cell.length_b   1.000
_cell.length_c   1.000
_cell.angle_alpha   90.00
_cell.angle_beta   90.00
_cell.angle_gamma   90.00
#
_symmetry.space_group_name_H-M   'P 1'
#
loop_
_entity.id
_entity.type
_entity.pdbx_description
1 polymer ?
#
loop_
_entity_poly.entity_id
_entity_poly.type
_entity_poly.pdbx_seq_one_letter_code
_entity_poly.pdbx_strand_id
1 'polypeptide(L)'
;MIRNLTNRIILIVVVLALALWVDFSSEIEILNPVTDEPLLSRNLEPRLGLDLQGGLQVLLEADIPADQQIDSESMEIARDIVQQRTDALGVNENIIQIAGDRRIVGEFPGLADTESVLATIQQTGLLEFVDTGDFSPEPGTILVTDYSPTGETITPSDPETVVYRTIMTGADLESVVVSQDTLATSYMINFTLKSDGAQIFADHTSANIGKSLTILLDKQVISSPIINDAIIGGQGTISGSFTLDEANAFAIQLRYGS
;
A
#
# COMPACT_ATOMS: atom_id res chain seq x y z
N MET A 1 49.08 -43.86 -8.41
CA MET A 1 47.73 -43.56 -8.93
C MET A 1 46.63 -43.52 -7.85
N ILE A 2 46.82 -44.16 -6.68
CA ILE A 2 45.80 -44.29 -5.62
C ILE A 2 45.58 -43.01 -4.78
N ARG A 3 46.59 -42.13 -4.64
CA ARG A 3 46.53 -40.91 -3.80
C ARG A 3 45.44 -39.91 -4.24
N ASN A 4 45.11 -39.88 -5.54
CA ASN A 4 44.05 -39.01 -6.07
C ASN A 4 42.64 -39.55 -5.79
N LEU A 5 42.50 -40.87 -5.61
CA LEU A 5 41.21 -41.49 -5.32
C LEU A 5 40.82 -41.21 -3.87
N THR A 6 41.77 -41.34 -2.92
CA THR A 6 41.55 -41.03 -1.51
C THR A 6 41.17 -39.55 -1.31
N ASN A 7 41.86 -38.62 -1.96
CA ASN A 7 41.52 -37.19 -1.87
C ASN A 7 40.12 -36.88 -2.43
N ARG A 8 39.71 -37.56 -3.51
CA ARG A 8 38.35 -37.41 -4.07
C ARG A 8 37.29 -37.97 -3.14
N ILE A 9 37.53 -39.13 -2.52
CA ILE A 9 36.61 -39.74 -1.55
C ILE A 9 36.45 -38.82 -0.34
N ILE A 10 37.55 -38.26 0.20
CA ILE A 10 37.49 -37.32 1.32
C ILE A 10 36.66 -36.09 0.94
N LEU A 11 36.86 -35.53 -0.25
CA LEU A 11 36.10 -34.38 -0.72
C LEU A 11 34.60 -34.70 -0.87
N ILE A 12 34.27 -35.86 -1.43
CA ILE A 12 32.87 -36.32 -1.54
C ILE A 12 32.23 -36.48 -0.16
N VAL A 13 32.94 -37.09 0.80
CA VAL A 13 32.43 -37.28 2.17
C VAL A 13 32.21 -35.94 2.87
N VAL A 14 33.13 -34.98 2.70
CA VAL A 14 32.98 -33.63 3.27
C VAL A 14 31.79 -32.91 2.65
N VAL A 15 31.62 -32.96 1.33
CA VAL A 15 30.46 -32.35 0.66
C VAL A 15 29.15 -33.02 1.09
N LEU A 16 29.14 -34.34 1.24
CA LEU A 16 27.96 -35.08 1.70
C LEU A 16 27.62 -34.74 3.15
N ALA A 17 28.62 -34.64 4.02
CA ALA A 17 28.44 -34.24 5.41
C ALA A 17 27.93 -32.79 5.51
N LEU A 18 28.45 -31.87 4.69
CA LEU A 18 27.94 -30.50 4.60
C LEU A 18 26.51 -30.46 4.07
N ALA A 19 26.19 -31.23 3.02
CA ALA A 19 24.84 -31.29 2.46
C ALA A 19 23.83 -31.83 3.49
N LEU A 20 24.19 -32.90 4.21
CA LEU A 20 23.35 -33.43 5.30
C LEU A 20 23.22 -32.45 6.46
N TRP A 21 24.27 -31.72 6.79
CA TRP A 21 24.18 -30.67 7.81
C TRP A 21 23.20 -29.57 7.37
N VAL A 22 23.29 -29.09 6.12
CA VAL A 22 22.34 -28.11 5.56
C VAL A 22 20.90 -28.65 5.58
N ASP A 23 20.68 -29.91 5.23
CA ASP A 23 19.36 -30.55 5.18
C ASP A 23 18.71 -30.74 6.56
N PHE A 24 19.52 -31.01 7.59
CA PHE A 24 19.03 -31.21 8.97
C PHE A 24 18.98 -29.93 9.82
N SER A 25 19.57 -28.82 9.37
CA SER A 25 19.59 -27.55 10.11
C SER A 25 18.50 -26.62 9.59
N SER A 26 17.50 -26.30 10.42
CA SER A 26 16.47 -25.30 10.09
C SER A 26 17.03 -23.87 9.99
N GLU A 27 18.15 -23.63 10.69
CA GLU A 27 18.86 -22.37 10.68
C GLU A 27 20.36 -22.63 10.51
N ILE A 28 21.02 -21.89 9.63
CA ILE A 28 22.48 -21.89 9.52
C ILE A 28 22.98 -20.60 10.14
N GLU A 29 23.65 -20.74 11.28
CA GLU A 29 24.43 -19.68 11.91
C GLU A 29 25.92 -20.00 11.78
N ILE A 30 26.66 -19.17 11.05
CA ILE A 30 28.12 -19.23 10.99
C ILE A 30 28.64 -18.14 11.92
N LEU A 31 29.14 -18.50 13.10
CA LEU A 31 29.70 -17.55 14.05
C LEU A 31 31.13 -17.15 13.66
N ASN A 32 31.48 -15.89 13.94
CA ASN A 32 32.84 -15.40 13.87
C ASN A 32 33.65 -15.99 15.04
N PRO A 33 34.73 -16.76 14.79
CA PRO A 33 35.51 -17.41 15.84
C PRO A 33 36.27 -16.44 16.77
N VAL A 34 36.26 -15.12 16.48
CA VAL A 34 36.95 -14.09 17.27
C VAL A 34 35.99 -13.23 18.10
N THR A 35 34.76 -13.02 17.61
CA THR A 35 33.80 -12.08 18.22
C THR A 35 32.50 -12.73 18.67
N ASP A 36 32.31 -14.03 18.40
CA ASP A 36 31.06 -14.79 18.66
C ASP A 36 29.79 -14.17 18.04
N GLU A 37 29.96 -13.19 17.14
CA GLU A 37 28.87 -12.58 16.36
C GLU A 37 28.59 -13.43 15.10
N PRO A 38 27.32 -13.57 14.68
CA PRO A 38 26.98 -14.31 13.47
C PRO A 38 27.49 -13.59 12.21
N LEU A 39 28.35 -14.25 11.43
CA LEU A 39 28.79 -13.82 10.10
C LEU A 39 27.73 -14.06 9.02
N LEU A 40 26.91 -15.09 9.22
CA LEU A 40 25.80 -15.45 8.35
C LEU A 40 24.76 -16.16 9.20
N SER A 41 23.58 -15.56 9.32
CA SER A 41 22.37 -16.22 9.84
C SER A 41 21.39 -16.33 8.68
N ARG A 42 21.06 -17.56 8.28
CA ARG A 42 20.07 -17.80 7.22
C ARG A 42 19.09 -18.87 7.69
N ASN A 43 17.82 -18.52 7.76
CA ASN A 43 16.73 -19.47 7.90
C ASN A 43 16.58 -20.26 6.59
N LEU A 44 16.56 -21.59 6.71
CA LEU A 44 16.48 -22.55 5.60
C LEU A 44 15.12 -23.24 5.49
N GLU A 45 14.10 -22.78 6.22
CA GLU A 45 12.75 -23.31 6.10
C GLU A 45 12.28 -23.21 4.63
N PRO A 46 11.95 -24.35 3.98
CA PRO A 46 11.51 -24.35 2.60
C PRO A 46 10.15 -23.66 2.51
N ARG A 47 10.06 -22.64 1.65
CA ARG A 47 8.81 -21.95 1.34
C ARG A 47 7.85 -22.90 0.63
N LEU A 48 6.72 -23.19 1.26
CA LEU A 48 5.71 -24.07 0.69
C LEU A 48 4.75 -23.26 -0.17
N GLY A 49 4.55 -23.68 -1.42
CA GLY A 49 3.57 -23.06 -2.30
C GLY A 49 2.12 -23.35 -1.88
N LEU A 50 1.17 -22.66 -2.51
CA LEU A 50 -0.27 -22.78 -2.25
C LEU A 50 -0.78 -24.24 -2.26
N ASP A 51 -0.28 -25.07 -3.18
CA ASP A 51 -0.68 -26.48 -3.33
C ASP A 51 -0.22 -27.36 -2.14
N LEU A 52 0.80 -26.92 -1.40
CA LEU A 52 1.39 -27.66 -0.28
C LEU A 52 0.98 -27.11 1.09
N GLN A 53 0.70 -25.82 1.19
CA GLN A 53 0.36 -25.14 2.45
C GLN A 53 -1.13 -24.76 2.56
N GLY A 54 -1.86 -24.74 1.44
CA GLY A 54 -3.17 -24.11 1.35
C GLY A 54 -3.09 -22.59 1.41
N GLY A 55 -4.18 -21.90 1.02
CA GLY A 55 -4.22 -20.44 0.95
C GLY A 55 -5.24 -19.91 -0.06
N LEU A 56 -5.06 -18.65 -0.46
CA LEU A 56 -5.94 -17.93 -1.38
C LEU A 56 -5.20 -17.59 -2.67
N GLN A 57 -5.87 -17.77 -3.82
CA GLN A 57 -5.45 -17.18 -5.09
C GLN A 57 -6.54 -16.22 -5.56
N VAL A 58 -6.14 -14.99 -5.86
CA VAL A 58 -7.05 -13.95 -6.38
C VAL A 58 -6.60 -13.56 -7.78
N LEU A 59 -7.57 -13.43 -8.68
CA LEU A 59 -7.38 -12.83 -9.99
C LEU A 59 -8.13 -11.50 -10.02
N LEU A 60 -7.39 -10.41 -10.08
CA LEU A 60 -7.91 -9.05 -10.22
C LEU A 60 -7.89 -8.66 -11.69
N GLU A 61 -8.93 -8.00 -12.17
CA GLU A 61 -9.02 -7.44 -13.51
C GLU A 61 -9.32 -5.95 -13.41
N ALA A 62 -8.63 -5.13 -14.20
CA ALA A 62 -8.84 -3.69 -14.21
C ALA A 62 -10.24 -3.34 -14.74
N ASP A 63 -11.02 -2.60 -13.94
CA ASP A 63 -12.38 -2.16 -14.30
C ASP A 63 -12.34 -0.90 -15.19
N ILE A 64 -11.84 -1.10 -16.41
CA ILE A 64 -11.72 -0.05 -17.44
C ILE A 64 -12.39 -0.60 -18.71
N PRO A 65 -13.13 0.23 -19.49
CA PRO A 65 -13.74 -0.18 -20.75
C PRO A 65 -12.76 -0.96 -21.65
N ALA A 66 -13.25 -2.04 -22.26
CA ALA A 66 -12.40 -3.00 -22.96
C ALA A 66 -11.63 -2.39 -24.15
N ASP A 67 -12.13 -1.28 -24.70
CA ASP A 67 -11.59 -0.49 -25.80
C ASP A 67 -10.50 0.52 -25.40
N GLN A 68 -10.36 0.81 -24.11
CA GLN A 68 -9.30 1.68 -23.60
C GLN A 68 -8.02 0.87 -23.38
N GLN A 69 -6.91 1.33 -23.97
CA GLN A 69 -5.59 0.76 -23.71
C GLN A 69 -5.15 1.12 -22.30
N ILE A 70 -4.69 0.11 -21.56
CA ILE A 70 -4.10 0.27 -20.24
C ILE A 70 -2.59 0.34 -20.43
N ASP A 71 -1.98 1.37 -19.86
CA ASP A 71 -0.54 1.55 -19.89
C ASP A 71 0.15 0.52 -18.98
N SER A 72 1.28 -0.04 -19.43
CA SER A 72 2.04 -1.01 -18.64
C SER A 72 2.54 -0.41 -17.33
N GLU A 73 2.91 0.86 -17.34
CA GLU A 73 3.29 1.61 -16.13
C GLU A 73 2.13 1.62 -15.11
N SER A 74 0.89 1.89 -15.56
CA SER A 74 -0.27 1.88 -14.67
C SER A 74 -0.54 0.48 -14.09
N MET A 75 -0.32 -0.59 -14.85
CA MET A 75 -0.43 -1.97 -14.34
C MET A 75 0.67 -2.32 -13.33
N GLU A 76 1.89 -1.81 -13.53
CA GLU A 76 3.00 -1.95 -12.59
C GLU A 76 2.69 -1.27 -11.26
N ILE A 77 2.21 -0.03 -11.29
CA ILE A 77 1.84 0.66 -10.05
C ILE A 77 0.64 -0.03 -9.39
N ALA A 78 -0.37 -0.47 -10.14
CA ALA A 78 -1.49 -1.22 -9.57
C ALA A 78 -1.02 -2.50 -8.85
N ARG A 79 -0.08 -3.23 -9.45
CA ARG A 79 0.58 -4.38 -8.80
C ARG A 79 1.29 -3.96 -7.51
N ASP A 80 2.03 -2.86 -7.53
CA ASP A 80 2.79 -2.38 -6.37
C ASP A 80 1.88 -1.95 -5.22
N ILE A 81 0.73 -1.33 -5.53
CA ILE A 81 -0.31 -1.01 -4.55
C ILE A 81 -0.87 -2.29 -3.91
N VAL A 82 -1.22 -3.29 -4.73
CA VAL A 82 -1.72 -4.59 -4.23
C VAL A 82 -0.68 -5.29 -3.36
N GLN A 83 0.60 -5.22 -3.75
CA GLN A 83 1.73 -5.74 -2.97
C GLN A 83 1.81 -5.05 -1.61
N GLN A 84 1.87 -3.71 -1.57
CA GLN A 84 1.98 -2.94 -0.33
C GLN A 84 0.81 -3.19 0.62
N ARG A 85 -0.42 -3.26 0.10
CA ARG A 85 -1.63 -3.57 0.89
C ARG A 85 -1.57 -4.94 1.52
N THR A 86 -1.02 -5.91 0.80
CA THR A 86 -0.91 -7.27 1.30
C THR A 86 0.22 -7.39 2.32
N ASP A 87 1.34 -6.68 2.13
CA ASP A 87 2.43 -6.65 3.11
C ASP A 87 1.96 -6.14 4.48
N ALA A 88 1.05 -5.16 4.47
CA ALA A 88 0.42 -4.63 5.69
C ALA A 88 -0.43 -5.67 6.46
N LEU A 89 -0.85 -6.76 5.82
CA LEU A 89 -1.56 -7.87 6.45
C LEU A 89 -0.62 -8.83 7.19
N GLY A 90 0.70 -8.56 7.19
CA GLY A 90 1.70 -9.40 7.85
C GLY A 90 1.98 -10.72 7.12
N VAL A 91 1.59 -10.81 5.85
CA VAL A 91 1.81 -11.99 5.00
C VAL A 91 3.17 -11.89 4.35
N ASN A 92 4.16 -12.54 4.94
CA ASN A 92 5.58 -12.37 4.54
C ASN A 92 5.95 -12.97 3.17
N GLU A 93 5.03 -13.67 2.47
CA GLU A 93 5.33 -14.49 1.29
C GLU A 93 4.23 -14.46 0.21
N ASN A 94 3.57 -13.32 0.05
CA ASN A 94 2.65 -13.09 -1.06
C ASN A 94 3.39 -13.04 -2.42
N ILE A 95 2.74 -13.53 -3.47
CA ILE A 95 3.24 -13.41 -4.84
C ILE A 95 2.23 -12.62 -5.64
N ILE A 96 2.57 -11.38 -5.99
CA ILE A 96 1.73 -10.53 -6.83
C ILE A 96 2.41 -10.36 -8.20
N GLN A 97 1.72 -10.77 -9.26
CA GLN A 97 2.23 -10.73 -10.63
C GLN A 97 1.20 -10.18 -11.60
N ILE A 98 1.66 -9.49 -12.64
CA ILE A 98 0.82 -9.06 -13.75
C ILE A 98 0.61 -10.25 -14.69
N ALA A 99 -0.64 -10.54 -15.04
CA ALA A 99 -1.02 -11.61 -15.94
C ALA A 99 -1.68 -11.04 -17.21
N GLY A 100 -0.94 -11.06 -18.32
CA GLY A 100 -1.38 -10.43 -19.56
C GLY A 100 -1.42 -8.91 -19.45
N ASP A 101 -2.36 -8.26 -20.14
CA ASP A 101 -2.36 -6.80 -20.28
C ASP A 101 -3.23 -6.06 -19.26
N ARG A 102 -4.08 -6.79 -18.51
CA ARG A 102 -5.17 -6.19 -17.70
C ARG A 102 -5.41 -6.84 -16.34
N ARG A 103 -4.66 -7.90 -16.02
CA ARG A 103 -4.95 -8.71 -14.84
C ARG A 103 -3.76 -8.75 -13.90
N ILE A 104 -4.05 -8.90 -12.63
CA ILE A 104 -3.06 -9.12 -11.57
C ILE A 104 -3.46 -10.41 -10.86
N VAL A 105 -2.51 -11.34 -10.76
CA VAL A 105 -2.65 -12.59 -10.01
C VAL A 105 -1.94 -12.40 -8.69
N GLY A 106 -2.67 -12.60 -7.59
CA GLY A 106 -2.13 -12.63 -6.24
C GLY A 106 -2.25 -14.02 -5.64
N GLU A 107 -1.15 -14.55 -5.11
CA GLU A 107 -1.12 -15.80 -4.36
C GLU A 107 -0.73 -15.52 -2.91
N PHE A 108 -1.54 -16.02 -1.98
CA PHE A 108 -1.42 -15.73 -0.56
C PHE A 108 -1.40 -17.04 0.23
N PRO A 109 -0.22 -17.66 0.39
CA PRO A 109 -0.08 -18.93 1.10
C PRO A 109 -0.25 -18.76 2.61
N GLY A 110 -0.83 -19.76 3.28
CA GLY A 110 -0.88 -19.83 4.75
C GLY A 110 -1.83 -18.86 5.45
N LEU A 111 -2.74 -18.21 4.71
CA LEU A 111 -3.74 -17.31 5.28
C LEU A 111 -4.85 -18.08 6.01
N ALA A 112 -5.09 -17.72 7.27
CA ALA A 112 -6.22 -18.22 8.06
C ALA A 112 -7.52 -17.44 7.79
N ASP A 113 -7.42 -16.15 7.48
CA ASP A 113 -8.56 -15.26 7.26
C ASP A 113 -8.56 -14.70 5.83
N THR A 114 -9.31 -15.37 4.96
CA THR A 114 -9.42 -15.06 3.53
C THR A 114 -10.31 -13.84 3.26
N GLU A 115 -11.30 -13.58 4.11
CA GLU A 115 -12.26 -12.48 3.89
C GLU A 115 -11.61 -11.13 4.17
N SER A 116 -10.83 -11.02 5.24
CA SER A 116 -10.08 -9.79 5.56
C SER A 116 -9.10 -9.42 4.45
N VAL A 117 -8.42 -10.40 3.87
CA VAL A 117 -7.48 -10.19 2.76
C VAL A 117 -8.20 -9.74 1.50
N LEU A 118 -9.33 -10.37 1.19
CA LEU A 118 -10.14 -9.97 0.04
C LEU A 118 -10.68 -8.54 0.21
N ALA A 119 -11.15 -8.17 1.41
CA ALA A 119 -11.62 -6.82 1.70
C ALA A 119 -10.52 -5.77 1.52
N THR A 120 -9.30 -6.03 2.01
CA THR A 120 -8.16 -5.11 1.86
C THR A 120 -7.69 -4.98 0.40
N ILE A 121 -7.68 -6.08 -0.36
CA ILE A 121 -7.28 -6.04 -1.78
C ILE A 121 -8.35 -5.35 -2.64
N GLN A 122 -9.62 -5.50 -2.29
CA GLN A 122 -10.75 -4.86 -2.98
C GLN A 122 -10.91 -3.37 -2.69
N GLN A 123 -10.27 -2.84 -1.63
CA GLN A 123 -10.29 -1.40 -1.37
C GLN A 123 -9.63 -0.67 -2.55
N THR A 124 -10.31 0.28 -3.18
CA THR A 124 -9.81 0.96 -4.38
C THR A 124 -8.84 2.10 -4.06
N GLY A 125 -8.59 2.39 -2.79
CA GLY A 125 -7.86 3.58 -2.37
C GLY A 125 -8.84 4.73 -2.20
N LEU A 126 -9.75 4.59 -1.24
CA LEU A 126 -10.81 5.57 -1.00
C LEU A 126 -10.19 6.86 -0.46
N LEU A 127 -10.12 7.86 -1.32
CA LEU A 127 -9.75 9.21 -0.92
C LEU A 127 -10.98 9.95 -0.41
N GLU A 128 -10.87 10.55 0.78
CA GLU A 128 -11.90 11.39 1.37
C GLU A 128 -11.31 12.71 1.87
N PHE A 129 -12.02 13.80 1.58
CA PHE A 129 -11.78 15.08 2.20
C PHE A 129 -12.83 15.27 3.29
N VAL A 130 -12.38 15.45 4.52
CA VAL A 130 -13.19 15.37 5.73
C VAL A 130 -13.06 16.65 6.53
N ASP A 131 -14.20 17.19 6.97
CA ASP A 131 -14.22 18.33 7.87
C ASP A 131 -14.00 17.84 9.31
N THR A 132 -12.83 18.19 9.87
CA THR A 132 -12.48 17.89 11.26
C THR A 132 -12.56 19.14 12.15
N GLY A 133 -12.96 20.29 11.62
CA GLY A 133 -13.12 21.53 12.37
C GLY A 133 -11.82 21.98 13.04
N ASP A 134 -11.87 22.14 14.36
CA ASP A 134 -10.70 22.58 15.16
C ASP A 134 -9.73 21.41 15.47
N PHE A 135 -10.11 20.17 15.13
CA PHE A 135 -9.28 19.01 15.34
C PHE A 135 -8.35 18.78 14.14
N SER A 136 -7.05 18.72 14.40
CA SER A 136 -6.02 18.41 13.40
C SER A 136 -5.36 17.07 13.80
N PRO A 137 -5.84 15.93 13.27
CA PRO A 137 -5.26 14.63 13.59
C PRO A 137 -3.87 14.47 12.97
N GLU A 138 -3.02 13.70 13.64
CA GLU A 138 -1.69 13.36 13.14
C GLU A 138 -1.78 12.36 11.96
N PRO A 139 -0.86 12.45 10.97
CA PRO A 139 -0.75 11.44 9.92
C PRO A 139 -0.64 10.03 10.49
N GLY A 140 -1.36 9.08 9.87
CA GLY A 140 -1.45 7.69 10.31
C GLY A 140 -2.62 7.37 11.24
N THR A 141 -3.29 8.39 11.80
CA THR A 141 -4.50 8.20 12.63
C THR A 141 -5.64 7.62 11.79
N ILE A 142 -6.41 6.66 12.32
CA ILE A 142 -7.61 6.13 11.66
C ILE A 142 -8.82 6.92 12.14
N LEU A 143 -9.58 7.50 11.20
CA LEU A 143 -10.83 8.21 11.49
C LEU A 143 -12.04 7.42 11.02
N VAL A 144 -13.17 7.59 11.73
CA VAL A 144 -14.46 7.08 11.30
C VAL A 144 -15.20 8.20 10.56
N THR A 145 -15.60 7.95 9.32
CA THR A 145 -16.37 8.90 8.51
C THR A 145 -17.79 8.39 8.28
N ASP A 146 -18.66 9.28 7.81
CA ASP A 146 -20.03 8.94 7.44
C ASP A 146 -20.18 8.36 6.03
N TYR A 147 -19.09 8.24 5.28
CA TYR A 147 -19.09 7.73 3.91
C TYR A 147 -18.60 6.28 3.85
N SER A 148 -19.40 5.43 3.21
CA SER A 148 -19.08 4.02 2.94
C SER A 148 -19.36 3.70 1.48
N PRO A 149 -18.36 3.22 0.71
CA PRO A 149 -18.52 2.93 -0.72
C PRO A 149 -19.48 1.76 -0.97
N THR A 150 -19.68 0.88 0.00
CA THR A 150 -20.63 -0.24 -0.06
C THR A 150 -22.05 0.13 0.41
N GLY A 151 -22.28 1.39 0.80
CA GLY A 151 -23.59 1.87 1.27
C GLY A 151 -24.00 1.31 2.64
N GLU A 152 -23.08 0.65 3.33
CA GLU A 152 -23.32 0.13 4.67
C GLU A 152 -23.19 1.27 5.67
N THR A 153 -24.27 1.56 6.40
CA THR A 153 -24.29 2.61 7.43
C THR A 153 -23.28 2.24 8.51
N ILE A 154 -22.18 2.99 8.59
CA ILE A 154 -21.21 2.84 9.67
C ILE A 154 -21.92 3.26 10.95
N THR A 155 -22.48 2.29 11.67
CA THR A 155 -23.02 2.51 12.99
C THR A 155 -21.83 2.35 13.92
N PRO A 156 -21.30 3.43 14.50
CA PRO A 156 -20.18 3.29 15.43
C PRO A 156 -20.60 2.34 16.55
N SER A 157 -19.83 1.27 16.72
CA SER A 157 -20.05 0.26 17.77
C SER A 157 -19.89 0.84 19.18
N ASP A 158 -19.30 2.04 19.29
CA ASP A 158 -19.08 2.78 20.52
C ASP A 158 -19.74 4.18 20.42
N PRO A 159 -20.68 4.54 21.32
CA PRO A 159 -21.36 5.84 21.35
C PRO A 159 -20.43 7.05 21.59
N GLU A 160 -19.17 6.86 21.97
CA GLU A 160 -18.19 7.95 22.09
C GLU A 160 -17.42 8.23 20.79
N THR A 161 -17.61 7.42 19.74
CA THR A 161 -16.90 7.59 18.47
C THR A 161 -17.41 8.83 17.73
N VAL A 162 -16.54 9.80 17.52
CA VAL A 162 -16.84 10.97 16.68
C VAL A 162 -16.82 10.54 15.23
N VAL A 163 -17.96 10.66 14.55
CA VAL A 163 -18.10 10.41 13.12
C VAL A 163 -17.91 11.73 12.38
N TYR A 164 -16.92 11.79 11.51
CA TYR A 164 -16.62 12.99 10.73
C TYR A 164 -17.35 13.01 9.39
N ARG A 165 -17.69 14.22 8.93
CA ARG A 165 -18.43 14.44 7.69
C ARG A 165 -17.49 14.45 6.50
N THR A 166 -17.78 13.59 5.54
CA THR A 166 -17.11 13.57 4.24
C THR A 166 -17.68 14.67 3.36
N ILE A 167 -16.80 15.55 2.88
CA ILE A 167 -17.14 16.70 2.04
C ILE A 167 -17.12 16.31 0.57
N MET A 168 -16.05 15.65 0.15
CA MET A 168 -15.87 15.16 -1.23
C MET A 168 -14.93 13.95 -1.23
N THR A 169 -14.90 13.24 -2.35
CA THR A 169 -14.10 12.00 -2.51
C THR A 169 -13.15 12.10 -3.70
N GLY A 170 -12.32 11.07 -3.89
CA GLY A 170 -11.49 10.94 -5.10
C GLY A 170 -12.27 11.02 -6.42
N ALA A 171 -13.55 10.64 -6.42
CA ALA A 171 -14.41 10.74 -7.61
C ALA A 171 -14.58 12.18 -8.14
N ASP A 172 -14.40 13.18 -7.28
CA ASP A 172 -14.53 14.59 -7.61
C ASP A 172 -13.24 15.19 -8.22
N LEU A 173 -12.15 14.42 -8.27
CA LEU A 173 -10.89 14.82 -8.90
C LEU A 173 -10.94 14.69 -10.43
N GLU A 174 -10.41 15.70 -11.12
CA GLU A 174 -10.20 15.70 -12.58
C GLU A 174 -8.77 15.25 -12.92
N SER A 175 -7.76 15.76 -12.23
CA SER A 175 -6.36 15.38 -12.45
C SER A 175 -5.52 15.52 -11.20
N VAL A 176 -4.44 14.73 -11.14
CA VAL A 176 -3.47 14.73 -10.06
C VAL A 176 -2.07 14.66 -10.65
N VAL A 177 -1.18 15.55 -10.21
CA VAL A 177 0.17 15.70 -10.75
C VAL A 177 1.17 15.88 -9.60
N VAL A 178 2.23 15.08 -9.61
CA VAL A 178 3.34 15.23 -8.68
C VAL A 178 4.25 16.35 -9.16
N SER A 179 4.64 17.25 -8.26
CA SER A 179 5.67 18.25 -8.51
C SER A 179 6.68 18.31 -7.38
N GLN A 180 7.92 18.64 -7.69
CA GLN A 180 8.92 18.93 -6.67
C GLN A 180 8.67 20.33 -6.09
N ASP A 181 8.77 20.46 -4.78
CA ASP A 181 8.81 21.79 -4.16
C ASP A 181 10.09 22.51 -4.61
N THR A 182 9.96 23.72 -5.15
CA THR A 182 11.14 24.50 -5.56
C THR A 182 11.99 24.98 -4.38
N LEU A 183 11.42 25.02 -3.17
CA LEU A 183 12.06 25.52 -1.95
C LEU A 183 12.52 24.40 -1.00
N ALA A 184 12.04 23.18 -1.20
CA ALA A 184 12.35 22.02 -0.37
C ALA A 184 12.73 20.81 -1.23
N THR A 185 13.44 19.84 -0.65
CA THR A 185 13.73 18.57 -1.36
C THR A 185 12.53 17.61 -1.38
N SER A 186 11.38 18.02 -0.86
CA SER A 186 10.14 17.23 -0.79
C SER A 186 9.30 17.35 -2.05
N TYR A 187 8.48 16.34 -2.28
CA TYR A 187 7.49 16.33 -3.35
C TYR A 187 6.10 16.70 -2.82
N MET A 188 5.31 17.35 -3.65
CA MET A 188 3.92 17.71 -3.38
C MET A 188 3.02 17.20 -4.49
N ILE A 189 1.74 17.03 -4.17
CA ILE A 189 0.75 16.55 -5.12
C ILE A 189 -0.23 17.68 -5.40
N ASN A 190 -0.25 18.15 -6.64
CA ASN A 190 -1.24 19.10 -7.10
C ASN A 190 -2.43 18.34 -7.66
N PHE A 191 -3.63 18.77 -7.31
CA PHE A 191 -4.84 18.22 -7.85
C PHE A 191 -5.74 19.31 -8.43
N THR A 192 -6.50 18.92 -9.45
CA THR A 192 -7.57 19.72 -10.05
C THR A 192 -8.88 18.96 -9.86
N LEU A 193 -9.92 19.68 -9.45
CA LEU A 193 -11.27 19.17 -9.21
C LEU A 193 -12.13 19.36 -10.45
N LYS A 194 -13.07 18.45 -10.66
CA LYS A 194 -14.17 18.62 -11.62
C LYS A 194 -15.06 19.79 -11.21
N SER A 195 -15.85 20.33 -12.14
CA SER A 195 -16.74 21.48 -11.88
C SER A 195 -17.63 21.31 -10.64
N ASP A 196 -18.21 20.12 -10.45
CA ASP A 196 -19.10 19.84 -9.31
C ASP A 196 -18.33 19.81 -7.98
N GLY A 197 -17.20 19.09 -7.97
CA GLY A 197 -16.29 19.02 -6.82
C GLY A 197 -15.70 20.38 -6.46
N ALA A 198 -15.32 21.19 -7.44
CA ALA A 198 -14.81 22.53 -7.24
C ALA A 198 -15.82 23.45 -6.56
N GLN A 199 -17.11 23.33 -6.89
CA GLN A 199 -18.17 24.11 -6.24
C GLN A 199 -18.37 23.67 -4.78
N ILE A 200 -18.45 22.36 -4.53
CA ILE A 200 -18.56 21.80 -3.16
C ILE A 200 -17.38 22.26 -2.30
N PHE A 201 -16.17 22.17 -2.86
CA PHE A 201 -14.94 22.56 -2.19
C PHE A 201 -14.87 24.06 -1.92
N ALA A 202 -15.28 24.90 -2.89
CA ALA A 202 -15.36 26.34 -2.73
C ALA A 202 -16.34 26.77 -1.63
N ASP A 203 -17.54 26.18 -1.64
CA ASP A 203 -18.58 26.46 -0.64
C ASP A 203 -18.10 26.05 0.76
N HIS A 204 -17.46 24.88 0.87
CA HIS A 204 -16.94 24.37 2.13
C HIS A 204 -15.78 25.21 2.67
N THR A 205 -14.77 25.49 1.85
CA THR A 205 -13.58 26.26 2.27
C THR A 205 -13.94 27.71 2.62
N SER A 206 -14.89 28.32 1.91
CA SER A 206 -15.38 29.67 2.22
C SER A 206 -16.05 29.77 3.59
N ALA A 207 -16.76 28.72 4.01
CA ALA A 207 -17.47 28.68 5.29
C ALA A 207 -16.57 28.27 6.47
N ASN A 208 -15.40 27.69 6.21
CA ASN A 208 -14.56 27.02 7.21
C ASN A 208 -13.11 27.54 7.25
N ILE A 209 -12.90 28.82 6.94
CA ILE A 209 -11.60 29.48 7.08
C ILE A 209 -11.09 29.37 8.52
N GLY A 210 -9.83 28.96 8.67
CA GLY A 210 -9.16 28.73 9.96
C GLY A 210 -9.37 27.33 10.54
N LYS A 211 -10.18 26.48 9.91
CA LYS A 211 -10.40 25.09 10.33
C LYS A 211 -9.55 24.10 9.53
N SER A 212 -9.42 22.89 10.07
CA SER A 212 -8.69 21.80 9.45
C SER A 212 -9.57 21.07 8.43
N LEU A 213 -9.01 20.84 7.25
CA LEU A 213 -9.58 19.99 6.22
C LEU A 213 -8.69 18.74 6.13
N THR A 214 -9.16 17.64 6.68
CA THR A 214 -8.38 16.42 6.77
C THR A 214 -8.56 15.55 5.53
N ILE A 215 -7.44 15.06 5.00
CA ILE A 215 -7.39 14.19 3.83
C ILE A 215 -7.12 12.77 4.32
N LEU A 216 -8.06 11.88 4.04
CA LEU A 216 -7.99 10.48 4.39
C LEU A 216 -7.76 9.63 3.14
N LEU A 217 -6.99 8.56 3.31
CA LEU A 217 -6.87 7.49 2.35
C LEU A 217 -7.20 6.19 3.07
N ASP A 218 -8.22 5.48 2.61
CA ASP A 218 -8.69 4.23 3.24
C ASP A 218 -8.91 4.41 4.76
N LYS A 219 -9.56 5.54 5.15
CA LYS A 219 -9.82 5.99 6.54
C LYS A 219 -8.60 6.41 7.35
N GLN A 220 -7.39 6.28 6.81
CA GLN A 220 -6.17 6.73 7.46
C GLN A 220 -5.83 8.17 7.08
N VAL A 221 -5.47 8.99 8.06
CA VAL A 221 -5.07 10.38 7.86
C VAL A 221 -3.75 10.44 7.11
N ILE A 222 -3.76 11.13 5.97
CA ILE A 222 -2.55 11.45 5.21
C ILE A 222 -2.05 12.84 5.56
N SER A 223 -2.96 13.82 5.61
CA SER A 223 -2.62 15.22 5.87
C SER A 223 -3.83 15.97 6.44
N SER A 224 -3.57 16.92 7.34
CA SER A 224 -4.61 17.72 8.03
C SER A 224 -4.34 19.22 7.89
N PRO A 225 -4.28 19.78 6.66
CA PRO A 225 -3.99 21.19 6.44
C PRO A 225 -5.09 22.12 6.97
N ILE A 226 -4.69 23.35 7.31
CA ILE A 226 -5.61 24.42 7.72
C ILE A 226 -6.07 25.19 6.48
N ILE A 227 -7.36 25.46 6.38
CA ILE A 227 -7.95 26.30 5.33
C ILE A 227 -7.58 27.76 5.63
N ASN A 228 -6.66 28.33 4.86
CA ASN A 228 -6.23 29.72 5.04
C ASN A 228 -7.14 30.71 4.30
N ASP A 229 -7.63 30.34 3.12
CA ASP A 229 -8.44 31.17 2.25
C ASP A 229 -9.50 30.32 1.53
N ALA A 230 -10.53 30.99 0.99
CA ALA A 230 -11.55 30.34 0.17
C ALA A 230 -10.95 29.85 -1.16
N ILE A 231 -11.09 28.54 -1.45
CA ILE A 231 -10.52 27.92 -2.65
C ILE A 231 -11.60 27.80 -3.72
N ILE A 232 -11.77 28.87 -4.50
CA ILE A 232 -12.77 28.94 -5.58
C ILE A 232 -12.27 28.41 -6.93
N GLY A 233 -10.95 28.20 -7.07
CA GLY A 233 -10.30 27.84 -8.33
C GLY A 233 -10.32 26.35 -8.66
N GLY A 234 -10.92 25.51 -7.81
CA GLY A 234 -10.98 24.06 -8.00
C GLY A 234 -9.62 23.36 -8.01
N GLN A 235 -8.57 23.98 -7.48
CA GLN A 235 -7.21 23.45 -7.49
C GLN A 235 -6.65 23.50 -6.07
N GLY A 236 -5.85 22.50 -5.72
CA GLY A 236 -5.20 22.44 -4.43
C GLY A 236 -3.89 21.66 -4.48
N THR A 237 -3.15 21.78 -3.40
CA THR A 237 -1.88 21.09 -3.23
C THR A 237 -1.89 20.33 -1.91
N ILE A 238 -1.57 19.04 -1.98
CA ILE A 238 -1.33 18.20 -0.82
C ILE A 238 0.17 18.21 -0.57
N SER A 239 0.56 18.92 0.49
CA SER A 239 1.92 18.93 0.98
C SER A 239 2.13 17.81 2.00
N GLY A 240 3.26 17.12 1.88
CA GLY A 240 3.77 16.16 2.84
C GLY A 240 5.27 15.99 2.63
N SER A 241 5.96 15.35 3.58
CA SER A 241 7.37 15.00 3.44
C SER A 241 7.57 13.77 2.54
N PHE A 242 6.93 13.76 1.37
CA PHE A 242 6.94 12.62 0.44
C PHE A 242 8.27 12.55 -0.30
N THR A 243 8.75 11.33 -0.50
CA THR A 243 9.75 10.99 -1.52
C THR A 243 9.10 10.97 -2.91
N LEU A 244 9.92 10.92 -3.98
CA LEU A 244 9.41 10.88 -5.37
C LEU A 244 8.53 9.64 -5.59
N ASP A 245 9.01 8.48 -5.14
CA ASP A 245 8.34 7.20 -5.34
C ASP A 245 7.02 7.15 -4.56
N GLU A 246 7.01 7.62 -3.30
CA GLU A 246 5.79 7.73 -2.49
C GLU A 246 4.78 8.71 -3.11
N ALA A 247 5.24 9.87 -3.60
CA ALA A 247 4.36 10.85 -4.22
C ALA A 247 3.74 10.32 -5.52
N ASN A 248 4.49 9.56 -6.32
CA ASN A 248 3.99 8.92 -7.53
C ASN A 248 2.98 7.82 -7.21
N ALA A 249 3.30 6.93 -6.27
CA ALA A 249 2.38 5.89 -5.82
C ALA A 249 1.07 6.49 -5.29
N PHE A 250 1.18 7.54 -4.46
CA PHE A 250 0.01 8.23 -3.92
C PHE A 250 -0.78 8.95 -5.02
N ALA A 251 -0.15 9.69 -5.94
CA ALA A 251 -0.84 10.34 -7.04
C ALA A 251 -1.61 9.35 -7.94
N ILE A 252 -1.07 8.15 -8.14
CA ILE A 252 -1.72 7.11 -8.93
C ILE A 252 -2.91 6.53 -8.16
N GLN A 253 -2.74 6.28 -6.87
CA GLN A 253 -3.84 5.88 -6.00
C GLN A 253 -4.96 6.94 -6.00
N LEU A 254 -4.63 8.23 -6.03
CA LEU A 254 -5.64 9.31 -6.14
C LEU A 254 -6.34 9.36 -7.51
N ARG A 255 -5.65 8.98 -8.60
CA ARG A 255 -6.22 8.97 -9.97
C ARG A 255 -7.18 7.81 -10.20
N TYR A 256 -6.92 6.67 -9.57
CA TYR A 256 -7.69 5.44 -9.76
C TYR A 256 -8.54 5.05 -8.53
N GLY A 257 -8.35 5.75 -7.41
CA GLY A 257 -9.13 5.61 -6.19
C GLY A 257 -10.45 6.35 -6.27
N SER A 258 -11.47 5.66 -6.78
CA SER A 258 -12.89 6.04 -6.71
C SER A 258 -13.68 5.00 -5.96
#